data_AF-J9GLC8-F1
#
_entry.id   AF-J9GLC8-F1
#
_cell.length_a   1.000
_cell.length_b   1.000
_cell.length_c   1.000
_cell.angle_alpha   90.00
_cell.angle_beta   90.00
_cell.angle_gamma   90.00
#
_symmetry.space_group_name_H-M   'P 1'
#
loop_
_entity.id
_entity.type
_entity.pdbx_description
1 polymer ?
#
loop_
_entity_poly.entity_id
_entity_poly.type
_entity_poly.pdbx_seq_one_letter_code
_entity_poly.pdbx_strand_id
1 'polypeptide(L)'
;MDKIELKAFDRVLVRDDDHERWQADLYGQYTAYNMVSPHHVIGGGNFAQCIPYEGNEHLLGTTDSYVPERWEPKRGDKYYYIDWDPSDGFFTNYSVWVEDENYEDVNWESGNCFRTEEEAKQVMDEMNEALEGILSRVPGKLFDR
;
A
#
# COMPACT_ATOMS: atom_id res chain seq x y z
N MET A 1 -1.56 -1.67 0.68
CA MET A 1 -2.03 -0.46 1.40
C MET A 1 -3.51 -0.65 1.65
N ASP A 2 -3.92 -0.73 2.91
CA ASP A 2 -5.33 -0.65 3.29
C ASP A 2 -5.97 0.53 2.54
N LYS A 3 -6.98 0.22 1.72
CA LYS A 3 -7.73 1.26 1.04
C LYS A 3 -8.42 2.08 2.13
N ILE A 4 -7.93 3.29 2.36
CA ILE A 4 -8.50 4.19 3.35
C ILE A 4 -9.96 4.46 2.96
N GLU A 5 -10.89 3.91 3.74
CA GLU A 5 -12.33 4.13 3.54
C GLU A 5 -12.73 5.48 4.14
N LEU A 6 -12.64 6.53 3.32
CA LEU A 6 -13.11 7.88 3.68
C LEU A 6 -14.65 7.97 3.63
N LYS A 7 -15.23 8.53 4.68
CA LYS A 7 -16.67 8.81 4.82
C LYS A 7 -16.92 10.31 4.76
N ALA A 8 -18.14 10.68 4.37
CA ALA A 8 -18.53 12.08 4.31
C ALA A 8 -18.25 12.77 5.66
N PHE A 9 -17.74 14.00 5.59
CA PHE A 9 -17.30 14.84 6.71
C PHE A 9 -16.03 14.41 7.44
N ASP A 10 -15.33 13.35 6.99
CA ASP A 10 -13.98 13.06 7.49
C ASP A 10 -13.04 14.22 7.17
N ARG A 11 -12.16 14.57 8.11
CA ARG A 11 -11.15 15.61 7.88
C ARG A 11 -10.07 15.01 6.99
N VAL A 12 -9.75 15.71 5.91
CA VAL A 12 -8.80 15.21 4.91
C VAL A 12 -7.79 16.27 4.54
N LEU A 13 -6.63 15.81 4.07
CA LEU A 13 -5.69 16.60 3.30
C LEU A 13 -5.82 16.23 1.82
N VAL A 14 -5.88 17.25 0.96
CA VAL A 14 -6.05 17.10 -0.49
C VAL A 14 -5.07 17.97 -1.27
N ARG A 15 -4.72 17.51 -2.48
CA ARG A 15 -3.93 18.23 -3.50
C ARG A 15 -4.06 17.54 -4.86
N ASP A 16 -3.71 18.22 -5.95
CA ASP A 16 -3.74 17.62 -7.30
C ASP A 16 -2.40 17.00 -7.71
N ASP A 17 -1.27 17.54 -7.23
CA ASP A 17 0.06 16.99 -7.53
C ASP A 17 1.07 17.12 -6.40
N ASP A 18 2.21 16.43 -6.53
CA ASP A 18 3.24 16.34 -5.48
C ASP A 18 3.99 17.65 -5.20
N HIS A 19 3.95 18.62 -6.10
CA HIS A 19 4.55 19.94 -5.94
C HIS A 19 3.57 20.95 -5.32
N GLU A 20 2.30 20.59 -5.21
CA GLU A 20 1.30 21.40 -4.53
C GLU A 20 1.32 21.19 -3.02
N ARG A 21 0.91 22.24 -2.32
CA ARG A 21 0.77 22.20 -0.87
C ARG A 21 -0.50 21.45 -0.49
N TRP A 22 -0.40 20.61 0.53
CA TRP A 22 -1.58 19.98 1.13
C TRP A 22 -2.56 21.02 1.68
N GLN A 23 -3.83 20.85 1.37
CA GLN A 23 -4.94 21.69 1.84
C GLN A 23 -5.88 20.86 2.71
N ALA A 24 -6.39 21.43 3.80
CA ALA A 24 -7.38 20.78 4.64
C ALA A 24 -8.80 21.07 4.14
N ASP A 25 -9.64 20.03 4.09
CA ASP A 25 -11.08 20.15 3.82
C ASP A 25 -11.83 19.00 4.53
N LEU A 26 -13.15 18.95 4.34
CA LEU A 26 -14.00 17.84 4.73
C LEU A 26 -14.32 16.99 3.50
N TYR A 27 -14.19 15.68 3.64
CA TYR A 27 -14.48 14.75 2.56
C TYR A 27 -15.97 14.78 2.18
N GLY A 28 -16.25 14.81 0.89
CA GLY A 28 -17.61 14.70 0.37
C GLY A 28 -17.91 13.29 -0.11
N GLN A 29 -17.30 12.90 -1.24
CA GLN A 29 -17.57 11.62 -1.90
C GLN A 29 -16.49 11.26 -2.94
N TYR A 30 -16.47 10.00 -3.34
CA TYR A 30 -15.66 9.51 -4.46
C TYR A 30 -16.46 9.58 -5.76
N THR A 31 -15.88 10.16 -6.81
CA THR A 31 -16.53 10.36 -8.12
C THR A 31 -15.81 9.55 -9.21
N ALA A 32 -16.28 8.32 -9.45
CA ALA A 32 -15.61 7.37 -10.35
C ALA A 32 -15.47 7.83 -11.82
N TYR A 33 -16.27 8.80 -12.26
CA TYR A 33 -16.23 9.33 -13.63
C TYR A 33 -15.12 10.40 -13.84
N ASN A 34 -14.53 10.95 -12.78
CA ASN A 34 -13.40 11.86 -12.86
C ASN A 34 -12.13 11.13 -12.43
N MET A 35 -11.54 10.35 -13.34
CA MET A 35 -10.39 9.49 -13.03
C MET A 35 -9.12 10.25 -12.62
N VAL A 36 -8.99 11.53 -13.02
CA VAL A 36 -7.82 12.35 -12.70
C VAL A 36 -7.93 12.91 -11.28
N SER A 37 -9.10 13.42 -10.92
CA SER A 37 -9.37 14.00 -9.62
C SER A 37 -10.67 13.42 -9.06
N PRO A 38 -10.67 12.18 -8.52
CA PRO A 38 -11.91 11.51 -8.14
C PRO A 38 -12.45 11.96 -6.77
N HIS A 39 -11.65 12.63 -5.94
CA HIS A 39 -12.02 12.96 -4.56
C HIS A 39 -12.69 14.32 -4.47
N HIS A 40 -14.01 14.35 -4.28
CA HIS A 40 -14.77 15.58 -4.10
C HIS A 40 -14.82 15.97 -2.62
N VAL A 41 -14.52 17.24 -2.32
CA VAL A 41 -14.56 17.81 -0.96
C VAL A 41 -15.72 18.80 -0.78
N ILE A 42 -16.12 19.05 0.47
CA ILE A 42 -17.29 19.88 0.78
C ILE A 42 -17.02 21.37 0.50
N GLY A 43 -15.79 21.86 0.70
CA GLY A 43 -15.38 23.22 0.33
C GLY A 43 -15.48 23.52 -1.16
N GLY A 44 -15.72 22.49 -1.99
CA GLY A 44 -15.85 22.57 -3.43
C GLY A 44 -14.51 22.30 -4.12
N GLY A 45 -14.54 21.44 -5.13
CA GLY A 45 -13.34 21.00 -5.85
C GLY A 45 -13.27 19.49 -5.92
N ASN A 46 -12.44 18.99 -6.84
CA ASN A 46 -12.08 17.59 -6.90
C ASN A 46 -10.57 17.50 -6.94
N PHE A 47 -9.99 16.54 -6.22
CA PHE A 47 -8.55 16.40 -6.09
C PHE A 47 -8.09 15.00 -6.49
N ALA A 48 -6.88 14.92 -7.03
CA ALA A 48 -6.22 13.65 -7.37
C ALA A 48 -5.81 12.87 -6.12
N GLN A 49 -5.30 13.56 -5.09
CA GLN A 49 -4.82 12.95 -3.86
C GLN A 49 -5.72 13.34 -2.69
N CYS A 50 -6.05 12.37 -1.83
CA CYS A 50 -6.87 12.57 -0.65
C CYS A 50 -6.46 11.58 0.46
N ILE A 51 -6.00 12.12 1.60
CA ILE A 51 -5.52 11.34 2.74
C ILE A 51 -6.21 11.81 4.03
N PRO A 52 -6.28 10.99 5.09
CA PRO A 52 -6.79 11.42 6.38
C PRO A 52 -5.97 12.59 6.94
N TYR A 53 -6.65 13.55 7.56
CA TYR A 53 -5.97 14.64 8.27
C TYR A 53 -5.32 14.14 9.57
N GLU A 54 -6.02 13.27 10.30
CA GLU A 54 -5.57 12.68 11.56
C GLU A 54 -4.31 11.83 11.35
N GLY A 55 -3.25 12.12 12.10
CA GLY A 55 -1.94 11.47 11.98
C GLY A 55 -1.04 12.11 10.92
N ASN A 56 -1.59 12.97 10.05
CA ASN A 56 -0.87 13.62 8.95
C ASN A 56 -0.85 15.14 9.07
N GLU A 57 -1.17 15.71 10.24
CA GLU A 57 -1.34 17.16 10.44
C GLU A 57 -0.08 17.96 10.08
N HIS A 58 1.09 17.34 10.22
CA HIS A 58 2.39 17.91 9.89
C HIS A 58 2.55 18.22 8.39
N LEU A 59 1.76 17.57 7.52
CA LEU A 59 1.81 17.79 6.07
C LEU A 59 1.08 19.08 5.64
N LEU A 60 0.16 19.60 6.46
CA LEU A 60 -0.67 20.76 6.10
C LEU A 60 0.19 21.96 5.67
N GLY A 61 -0.04 22.47 4.45
CA GLY A 61 0.69 23.61 3.91
C GLY A 61 2.12 23.31 3.44
N THR A 62 2.56 22.06 3.51
CA THR A 62 3.85 21.57 2.98
C THR A 62 3.66 20.89 1.63
N THR A 63 4.76 20.66 0.91
CA THR A 63 4.80 19.83 -0.31
C THR A 63 5.36 18.42 -0.01
N ASP A 64 5.53 18.07 1.26
CA ASP A 64 6.13 16.80 1.65
C ASP A 64 5.24 15.63 1.20
N SER A 65 5.87 14.54 0.77
CA SER A 65 5.15 13.36 0.29
C SER A 65 4.42 12.67 1.44
N TYR A 66 3.19 12.25 1.20
CA TYR A 66 2.50 11.34 2.09
C TYR A 66 3.17 9.97 2.05
N VAL A 67 3.61 9.51 3.21
CA VAL A 67 4.02 8.12 3.42
C VAL A 67 2.98 7.53 4.34
N PRO A 68 2.10 6.63 3.86
CA PRO A 68 1.11 6.02 4.73
C PRO A 68 1.80 5.34 5.90
N GLU A 69 1.23 5.54 7.09
CA GLU A 69 1.72 4.87 8.29
C GLU A 69 1.72 3.36 8.02
N ARG A 70 2.90 2.78 8.14
CA ARG A 70 3.09 1.37 7.93
C ARG A 70 2.40 0.63 9.07
N TRP A 71 1.50 -0.29 8.74
CA TRP A 71 0.89 -1.15 9.75
C TRP A 71 1.98 -1.94 10.50
N GLU A 72 2.03 -1.76 11.82
CA GLU A 72 2.87 -2.51 12.74
C GLU A 72 2.00 -3.60 13.42
N PRO A 73 2.30 -4.89 13.20
CA PRO A 73 1.57 -5.99 13.81
C PRO A 73 1.76 -6.02 15.33
N LYS A 74 0.72 -6.40 16.05
CA LYS A 74 0.76 -6.64 17.50
C LYS A 74 0.67 -8.12 17.79
N ARG A 75 1.12 -8.56 18.97
CA ARG A 75 0.98 -9.96 19.38
C ARG A 75 -0.44 -10.48 19.20
N GLY A 76 -0.56 -11.56 18.44
CA GLY A 76 -1.82 -12.21 18.08
C GLY A 76 -2.42 -11.74 16.74
N ASP A 77 -1.87 -10.70 16.11
CA ASP A 77 -2.30 -10.28 14.80
C ASP A 77 -1.89 -11.31 13.75
N LYS A 78 -2.83 -11.67 12.88
CA LYS A 78 -2.51 -12.43 11.67
C LYS A 78 -1.88 -11.48 10.65
N TYR A 79 -0.74 -11.89 10.09
CA TYR A 79 -0.11 -11.18 8.99
C TYR A 79 0.18 -12.15 7.84
N TYR A 80 0.30 -11.59 6.64
CA TYR A 80 0.63 -12.30 5.42
C TYR A 80 2.02 -11.91 4.96
N TYR A 81 2.73 -12.83 4.31
CA TYR A 81 4.06 -12.60 3.76
C TYR A 81 4.22 -13.38 2.47
N ILE A 82 5.20 -12.99 1.66
CA ILE A 82 5.56 -13.66 0.42
C ILE A 82 6.71 -14.61 0.72
N ASP A 83 6.56 -15.84 0.26
CA ASP A 83 7.57 -16.88 0.31
C ASP A 83 7.91 -17.32 -1.12
N TRP A 84 8.97 -18.11 -1.29
CA TRP A 84 9.44 -18.52 -2.60
C TRP A 84 9.81 -20.01 -2.63
N ASP A 85 9.30 -20.72 -3.64
CA ASP A 85 9.68 -22.09 -3.96
C ASP A 85 10.21 -22.17 -5.40
N PRO A 86 11.30 -22.92 -5.67
CA PRO A 86 11.81 -23.10 -7.03
C PRO A 86 10.82 -23.67 -8.05
N SER A 87 9.81 -24.41 -7.59
CA SER A 87 8.80 -25.09 -8.43
C SER A 87 7.59 -24.18 -8.71
N ASP A 88 7.16 -23.44 -7.70
CA ASP A 88 5.91 -22.66 -7.72
C ASP A 88 6.11 -21.15 -7.87
N GLY A 89 7.35 -20.65 -7.78
CA GLY A 89 7.66 -19.21 -7.83
C GLY A 89 7.38 -18.51 -6.51
N PHE A 90 7.03 -17.22 -6.56
CA PHE A 90 6.60 -16.49 -5.37
C PHE A 90 5.14 -16.84 -5.04
N PHE A 91 4.85 -17.12 -3.77
CA PHE A 91 3.51 -17.41 -3.28
C PHE A 91 3.24 -16.70 -1.94
N THR A 92 1.96 -16.57 -1.57
CA THR A 92 1.58 -15.97 -0.28
C THR A 92 1.43 -17.03 0.82
N ASN A 93 1.84 -16.66 2.02
CA ASN A 93 1.66 -17.44 3.25
C ASN A 93 1.21 -16.51 4.39
N TYR A 94 0.92 -17.06 5.56
CA TYR A 94 0.54 -16.27 6.73
C TYR A 94 1.16 -16.83 8.02
N SER A 95 1.34 -15.95 9.00
CA SER A 95 1.67 -16.32 10.38
C SER A 95 0.85 -15.47 11.36
N VAL A 96 1.02 -15.74 12.65
CA VAL A 96 0.46 -14.95 13.75
C VAL A 96 1.61 -14.35 14.51
N TRP A 97 1.63 -13.03 14.63
CA TRP A 97 2.70 -12.29 15.29
C TRP A 97 2.79 -12.67 16.77
N VAL A 98 3.98 -13.03 17.26
CA VAL A 98 4.20 -13.48 18.64
C VAL A 98 5.13 -12.60 19.48
N GLU A 99 5.75 -11.57 18.90
CA GLU A 99 6.67 -10.59 19.55
C GLU A 99 7.92 -11.23 20.21
N ASP A 100 8.30 -12.46 19.83
CA ASP A 100 9.39 -13.21 20.49
C ASP A 100 10.30 -13.98 19.50
N GLU A 101 10.14 -13.78 18.18
CA GLU A 101 10.87 -14.51 17.14
C GLU A 101 11.55 -13.57 16.11
N ASN A 102 12.88 -13.72 15.95
CA ASN A 102 13.70 -12.95 15.02
C ASN A 102 13.21 -12.96 13.54
N TYR A 103 12.42 -13.96 13.13
CA TYR A 103 11.94 -14.09 11.75
C TYR A 103 10.79 -13.13 11.43
N GLU A 104 9.94 -12.83 12.40
CA GLU A 104 8.81 -11.92 12.23
C GLU A 104 9.32 -10.48 12.10
N ASP A 105 10.30 -10.12 12.93
CA ASP A 105 11.02 -8.85 12.85
C ASP A 105 11.67 -8.67 11.48
N VAL A 106 12.29 -9.70 10.91
CA VAL A 106 12.90 -9.62 9.57
C VAL A 106 11.85 -9.43 8.47
N ASN A 107 10.72 -10.12 8.54
CA ASN A 107 9.62 -9.93 7.58
C ASN A 107 9.05 -8.51 7.68
N TRP A 108 8.88 -8.00 8.90
CA TRP A 108 8.50 -6.61 9.08
C TRP A 108 9.60 -5.67 8.58
N GLU A 109 10.83 -5.69 9.07
CA GLU A 109 11.90 -4.78 8.62
C GLU A 109 12.12 -4.76 7.10
N SER A 110 11.99 -5.91 6.42
CA SER A 110 12.17 -6.04 4.96
C SER A 110 11.02 -5.54 4.09
N GLY A 111 9.86 -5.20 4.68
CA GLY A 111 8.65 -4.86 3.91
C GLY A 111 7.76 -6.05 3.58
N ASN A 112 8.19 -7.28 3.87
CA ASN A 112 7.47 -8.52 3.60
C ASN A 112 6.46 -8.89 4.70
N CYS A 113 5.69 -7.92 5.17
CA CYS A 113 4.69 -8.10 6.23
C CYS A 113 3.44 -7.29 5.89
N PHE A 114 2.40 -8.00 5.49
CA PHE A 114 1.15 -7.44 4.97
C PHE A 114 -0.01 -7.73 5.92
N ARG A 115 -0.94 -6.77 6.03
CA ARG A 115 -2.08 -6.91 6.94
C ARG A 115 -3.14 -7.84 6.35
N THR A 116 -3.32 -7.79 5.03
CA THR A 116 -4.33 -8.58 4.32
C THR A 116 -3.70 -9.50 3.28
N GLU A 117 -4.44 -10.55 2.89
CA GLU A 117 -4.01 -11.49 1.86
C GLU A 117 -3.98 -10.82 0.48
N GLU A 118 -4.92 -9.91 0.23
CA GLU A 118 -5.04 -9.16 -1.01
C GLU A 118 -3.82 -8.27 -1.25
N GLU A 119 -3.32 -7.61 -0.21
CA GLU A 119 -2.07 -6.83 -0.28
C GLU A 119 -0.88 -7.72 -0.65
N ALA A 120 -0.73 -8.86 0.05
CA ALA A 120 0.35 -9.79 -0.23
C ALA A 120 0.27 -10.36 -1.64
N LYS A 121 -0.94 -10.67 -2.12
CA LYS A 121 -1.17 -11.18 -3.48
C LYS A 121 -0.82 -10.16 -4.56
N GLN A 122 -1.18 -8.89 -4.38
CA GLN A 122 -0.82 -7.86 -5.35
C GLN A 122 0.70 -7.75 -5.50
N VAL A 123 1.43 -7.72 -4.38
CA VAL A 123 2.89 -7.64 -4.42
C VAL A 123 3.51 -8.94 -4.98
N MET A 124 2.96 -10.10 -4.63
CA MET A 124 3.36 -11.40 -5.20
C MET A 124 3.17 -11.45 -6.72
N ASP A 125 2.03 -10.97 -7.24
CA ASP A 125 1.76 -10.92 -8.67
C ASP A 125 2.77 -10.01 -9.39
N GLU A 126 3.07 -8.83 -8.82
CA GLU A 126 4.11 -7.92 -9.33
C GLU A 126 5.51 -8.58 -9.34
N MET A 127 5.85 -9.35 -8.30
CA MET A 127 7.13 -10.07 -8.21
C MET A 127 7.22 -11.21 -9.23
N ASN A 128 6.15 -11.97 -9.43
CA ASN A 128 6.10 -13.04 -10.43
C ASN A 128 6.15 -12.47 -11.86
N GLU A 129 5.46 -11.37 -12.15
CA GLU A 129 5.56 -10.69 -13.45
C GLU A 129 6.99 -10.19 -13.71
N ALA A 130 7.63 -9.61 -12.70
CA ALA A 130 9.03 -9.19 -12.79
C ALA A 130 9.97 -10.39 -13.03
N LEU A 131 9.76 -11.51 -12.34
CA LEU A 131 10.53 -12.74 -12.50
C LEU A 131 10.41 -13.30 -13.93
N GLU A 132 9.20 -13.41 -14.46
CA GLU A 132 8.96 -13.84 -15.85
C GLU A 132 9.61 -12.89 -16.87
N GLY A 133 9.55 -11.59 -16.60
CA GLY A 133 10.24 -10.56 -17.39
C GLY A 133 11.76 -10.73 -17.39
N ILE A 134 12.36 -11.21 -16.30
CA ILE A 134 13.79 -11.53 -16.22
C ILE A 134 14.09 -12.84 -16.95
N LEU A 135 13.32 -13.90 -16.68
CA LEU A 135 13.52 -15.24 -17.26
C LEU A 135 13.43 -15.21 -18.78
N SER A 136 12.47 -14.46 -19.33
CA SER A 136 12.31 -14.28 -20.79
C SER A 136 13.49 -13.55 -21.46
N ARG A 137 14.30 -12.81 -20.70
CA ARG A 137 15.50 -12.08 -21.19
C ARG A 137 16.78 -12.88 -21.08
N VAL A 138 16.76 -14.04 -20.40
CA VAL A 138 17.94 -14.92 -20.28
C VAL A 138 17.90 -15.93 -21.43
N PRO A 139 18.84 -15.85 -22.40
CA PRO A 139 18.88 -16.84 -23.49
C PRO A 139 19.39 -18.19 -22.96
N GLY A 140 18.47 -19.15 -22.83
CA GLY A 140 18.79 -20.59 -22.77
C GLY A 140 18.93 -21.21 -21.37
N LYS A 141 17.92 -22.04 -21.06
CA LYS A 141 17.89 -23.24 -20.17
C LYS A 141 18.13 -23.06 -18.66
N LEU A 142 17.07 -23.31 -17.88
CA LEU A 142 17.24 -23.85 -16.52
C LEU A 142 16.21 -24.89 -16.05
N PHE A 143 15.21 -25.26 -16.87
CA PHE A 143 14.29 -26.35 -16.51
C PHE A 143 14.17 -27.37 -17.65
N ASP A 144 15.22 -28.17 -17.83
CA ASP A 144 15.09 -29.54 -18.34
C ASP A 144 15.29 -30.46 -17.12
N ARG A 145 14.19 -30.94 -16.52
CA ARG A 145 14.13 -32.19 -15.74
C ARG A 145 12.77 -32.84 -15.90
#